data_AF-A0A1X2G229-F1
#
_entry.id   AF-A0A1X2G229-F1
#
_cell.length_a   1.000
_cell.length_b   1.000
_cell.length_c   1.000
_cell.angle_alpha   90.00
_cell.angle_beta   90.00
_cell.angle_gamma   90.00
#
_symmetry.space_group_name_H-M   'P 1'
#
loop_
_entity.id
_entity.type
_entity.pdbx_description
1 polymer ?
#
loop_
_entity_poly.entity_id
_entity_poly.type
_entity_poly.pdbx_seq_one_letter_code
_entity_poly.pdbx_strand_id
1 'polypeptide(L)'
;MTEHPNTENPPGAPSWSTVVARGRAKQTVPHMLSRRGAAGTPERLEHPIIFETKDIQQKWLVQKAAAIIQNTLLPDTVIFEFQAKDFDHYTDAYGLLVKKIGPLAGNGARPISRYGSAPRQELIIEAKFEDASNNIFFFFFKTSNNIKAVKEGFTHQGVVYKAVPANSNQEGNRLQVVSLSQLPPYLSNEELVEGLCTSLRYFGVVSRIRKTTNRGYFEGDVSVTLDTT
;
A
#
# COMPACT_ATOMS: atom_id res chain seq x y z
N MET A 1 -44.82 -26.29 37.82
CA MET A 1 -43.35 -26.28 37.76
C MET A 1 -42.92 -27.40 36.84
N THR A 2 -42.62 -27.07 35.59
CA THR A 2 -42.24 -28.03 34.55
C THR A 2 -40.72 -28.08 34.50
N GLU A 3 -40.15 -29.17 34.99
CA GLU A 3 -38.70 -29.43 34.92
C GLU A 3 -38.29 -29.66 33.46
N HIS A 4 -37.34 -28.87 32.97
CA HIS A 4 -36.71 -29.11 31.69
C HIS A 4 -35.79 -30.34 31.80
N PRO A 5 -35.81 -31.28 30.83
CA PRO A 5 -34.90 -32.40 30.85
C PRO A 5 -33.46 -31.90 30.68
N ASN A 6 -32.61 -32.23 31.65
CA ASN A 6 -31.16 -32.12 31.52
C ASN A 6 -30.73 -32.93 30.29
N THR A 7 -30.39 -32.23 29.22
CA THR A 7 -29.73 -32.81 28.04
C THR A 7 -28.26 -32.98 28.41
N GLU A 8 -27.95 -34.05 29.15
CA GLU A 8 -26.58 -34.53 29.29
C GLU A 8 -26.09 -34.91 27.89
N ASN A 9 -25.14 -34.13 27.38
CA ASN A 9 -24.46 -34.46 26.14
C ASN A 9 -23.77 -35.82 26.31
N PRO A 10 -23.81 -36.72 25.31
CA PRO A 10 -23.20 -38.04 25.42
C PRO A 10 -21.70 -37.92 25.74
N PRO A 11 -21.13 -38.83 26.56
CA PRO A 11 -19.74 -38.76 26.98
C PRO A 11 -18.83 -38.80 25.75
N GLY A 12 -18.12 -37.69 25.50
CA GLY A 12 -17.25 -37.49 24.35
C GLY A 12 -17.78 -36.52 23.28
N ALA A 13 -19.03 -36.07 23.35
CA ALA A 13 -19.51 -35.01 22.49
C ALA A 13 -18.93 -33.65 22.93
N PRO A 14 -18.28 -32.89 22.04
CA PRO A 14 -17.80 -31.56 22.37
C PRO A 14 -19.00 -30.68 22.75
N SER A 15 -18.87 -29.93 23.84
CA SER A 15 -19.93 -29.01 24.26
C SER A 15 -20.29 -28.04 23.13
N TRP A 16 -21.55 -27.61 23.07
CA TRP A 16 -21.98 -26.58 22.11
C TRP A 16 -21.12 -25.30 22.21
N SER A 17 -20.64 -24.96 23.42
CA SER A 17 -19.67 -23.87 23.60
C SER A 17 -18.34 -24.12 22.90
N THR A 18 -17.84 -25.37 22.88
CA THR A 18 -16.63 -25.78 22.16
C THR A 18 -16.84 -25.79 20.65
N VAL A 19 -18.01 -26.22 20.18
CA VAL A 19 -18.40 -26.21 18.76
C VAL A 19 -18.50 -24.77 18.24
N VAL A 20 -19.15 -23.87 18.99
CA VAL A 20 -19.24 -22.44 18.66
C VAL A 20 -17.88 -21.76 18.72
N ALA A 21 -17.04 -22.07 19.72
CA ALA A 21 -15.67 -21.54 19.79
C ALA A 21 -14.81 -21.99 18.59
N ARG A 22 -14.93 -23.25 18.17
CA ARG A 22 -14.29 -23.75 16.93
C ARG A 22 -14.84 -23.06 15.67
N GLY A 23 -16.15 -22.81 15.61
CA GLY A 23 -16.77 -22.08 14.50
C GLY A 23 -16.28 -20.63 14.39
N ARG A 24 -16.11 -19.95 15.54
CA ARG A 24 -15.52 -18.60 15.60
C ARG A 24 -14.03 -18.59 15.26
N ALA A 25 -13.27 -19.59 15.71
CA ALA A 25 -11.85 -19.73 15.36
C ALA A 25 -11.61 -20.15 13.89
N LYS A 26 -12.61 -20.77 13.25
CA LYS A 26 -12.62 -21.15 11.82
C LYS A 26 -13.47 -20.21 10.95
N GLN A 27 -13.62 -18.94 11.32
CA GLN A 27 -13.89 -17.89 10.33
C GLN A 27 -12.64 -17.70 9.45
N THR A 28 -12.21 -18.75 8.78
CA THR A 28 -11.27 -18.66 7.69
C THR A 28 -12.14 -18.40 6.47
N VAL A 29 -12.08 -17.18 5.93
CA VAL A 29 -12.55 -16.93 4.57
C VAL A 29 -11.98 -18.06 3.72
N PRO A 30 -12.80 -18.84 2.99
CA PRO A 30 -12.30 -19.96 2.19
C PRO A 30 -11.14 -19.46 1.32
N HIS A 31 -9.93 -19.93 1.60
CA HIS A 31 -8.80 -19.59 0.75
C HIS A 31 -9.07 -20.20 -0.62
N MET A 32 -8.90 -19.41 -1.68
CA MET A 32 -8.91 -19.94 -3.03
C MET A 32 -7.96 -21.13 -3.10
N LEU A 33 -8.44 -22.24 -3.68
CA LEU A 33 -7.60 -23.41 -3.93
C LEU A 33 -6.40 -22.96 -4.76
N SER A 34 -5.23 -23.51 -4.43
CA SER A 34 -4.00 -23.24 -5.18
C SER A 34 -4.20 -23.55 -6.66
N ARG A 35 -4.21 -22.52 -7.53
CA ARG A 35 -4.27 -22.66 -8.99
C ARG A 35 -2.93 -23.18 -9.50
N ARG A 36 -2.82 -24.50 -9.57
CA ARG A 36 -1.76 -25.17 -10.33
C ARG A 36 -2.33 -25.56 -11.68
N GLY A 37 -1.60 -25.24 -12.75
CA GLY A 37 -1.94 -25.72 -14.08
C GLY A 37 -1.89 -27.25 -14.14
N ALA A 38 -2.47 -27.84 -15.19
CA ALA A 38 -2.50 -29.29 -15.39
C ALA A 38 -1.10 -29.96 -15.36
N ALA A 39 -0.05 -29.21 -15.69
CA ALA A 39 1.35 -29.65 -15.64
C ALA A 39 2.05 -29.38 -14.28
N GLY A 40 1.32 -28.93 -13.25
CA GLY A 40 1.87 -28.57 -11.94
C GLY A 40 2.59 -27.21 -11.90
N THR A 41 2.68 -26.50 -13.02
CA THR A 41 3.25 -25.15 -13.08
C THR A 41 2.30 -24.14 -12.43
N PRO A 42 2.82 -23.14 -11.68
CA PRO A 42 1.99 -22.06 -11.16
C PRO A 42 1.35 -21.30 -12.33
N GLU A 43 0.05 -21.05 -12.22
CA GLU A 43 -0.67 -20.30 -13.25
C GLU A 43 -0.26 -18.82 -13.20
N ARG A 44 0.14 -18.26 -14.34
CA ARG A 44 0.53 -16.85 -14.44
C ARG A 44 -0.71 -15.98 -14.59
N LEU A 45 -1.21 -15.50 -13.47
CA LEU A 45 -2.30 -14.53 -13.44
C LEU A 45 -1.79 -13.15 -13.83
N GLU A 46 -2.63 -12.41 -14.54
CA GLU A 46 -2.42 -11.02 -14.90
C GLU A 46 -3.35 -10.14 -14.05
N HIS A 47 -2.88 -8.95 -13.69
CA HIS A 47 -3.62 -8.04 -12.81
C HIS A 47 -3.82 -6.66 -13.43
N PRO A 48 -4.57 -6.54 -14.54
CA PRO A 48 -4.76 -5.25 -15.21
C PRO A 48 -5.52 -4.28 -14.30
N ILE A 49 -5.02 -3.05 -14.23
CA ILE A 49 -5.66 -1.94 -13.52
C ILE A 49 -6.73 -1.37 -14.45
N ILE A 50 -7.99 -1.41 -14.03
CA ILE A 50 -9.12 -0.88 -14.82
C ILE A 50 -9.58 0.50 -14.33
N PHE A 51 -9.17 0.89 -13.12
CA PHE A 51 -9.45 2.20 -12.55
C PHE A 51 -8.36 2.57 -11.54
N GLU A 52 -7.94 3.84 -11.56
CA GLU A 52 -6.94 4.39 -10.63
C GLU A 52 -7.08 5.90 -10.49
N THR A 53 -7.09 6.40 -9.26
CA THR A 53 -6.96 7.83 -8.97
C THR A 53 -5.49 8.26 -9.04
N LYS A 54 -5.26 9.50 -9.50
CA LYS A 54 -3.91 10.03 -9.79
C LYS A 54 -2.98 10.11 -8.57
N ASP A 55 -3.55 10.17 -7.38
CA ASP A 55 -2.89 10.39 -6.09
C ASP A 55 -2.58 9.09 -5.32
N ILE A 56 -3.08 7.94 -5.77
CA ILE A 56 -2.99 6.69 -4.98
C ILE A 56 -1.55 6.29 -4.64
N GLN A 57 -0.59 6.55 -5.53
CA GLN A 57 0.81 6.23 -5.30
C GLN A 57 1.38 7.06 -4.16
N GLN A 58 1.04 8.34 -4.12
CA GLN A 58 1.43 9.23 -3.04
C GLN A 58 0.77 8.80 -1.73
N LYS A 59 -0.51 8.38 -1.77
CA LYS A 59 -1.22 7.86 -0.59
C LYS A 59 -0.59 6.58 -0.05
N TRP A 60 -0.19 5.63 -0.91
CA TRP A 60 0.57 4.44 -0.51
C TRP A 60 1.90 4.80 0.13
N LEU A 61 2.64 5.75 -0.46
CA LEU A 61 3.90 6.21 0.11
C LEU A 61 3.71 6.88 1.47
N VAL A 62 2.66 7.70 1.65
CA VAL A 62 2.29 8.29 2.94
C VAL A 62 1.97 7.20 3.97
N GLN A 63 1.20 6.17 3.60
CA GLN A 63 0.86 5.07 4.51
C GLN A 63 2.08 4.21 4.88
N LYS A 64 2.95 3.91 3.91
CA LYS A 64 4.22 3.19 4.14
C LYS A 64 5.14 4.01 5.03
N ALA A 65 5.28 5.30 4.73
CA ALA A 65 5.99 6.24 5.56
C ALA A 65 5.40 6.22 6.98
N ALA A 66 4.08 6.31 7.16
CA ALA A 66 3.40 6.29 8.45
C ALA A 66 3.69 5.01 9.27
N ALA A 67 3.73 3.85 8.59
CA ALA A 67 4.09 2.59 9.22
C ALA A 67 5.57 2.54 9.67
N ILE A 68 6.47 3.25 8.99
CA ILE A 68 7.88 3.40 9.39
C ILE A 68 8.05 4.54 10.42
N ILE A 69 7.24 5.60 10.33
CA ILE A 69 7.23 6.83 11.14
C ILE A 69 7.13 6.51 12.64
N GLN A 70 6.43 5.44 13.02
CA GLN A 70 6.24 5.08 14.43
C GLN A 70 7.54 4.88 15.22
N ASN A 71 8.71 4.76 14.58
CA ASN A 71 9.95 4.43 15.29
C ASN A 71 11.17 5.33 15.10
N THR A 72 11.29 6.25 14.13
CA THR A 72 12.65 6.83 13.91
C THR A 72 12.84 8.12 13.11
N LEU A 73 11.84 8.89 12.65
CA LEU A 73 12.13 10.01 11.72
C LEU A 73 12.49 11.34 12.40
N LEU A 74 13.33 12.12 11.72
CA LEU A 74 13.70 13.47 12.14
C LEU A 74 12.69 14.49 11.58
N PRO A 75 12.45 15.61 12.30
CA PRO A 75 11.65 16.70 11.75
C PRO A 75 12.34 17.34 10.53
N ASP A 76 11.52 17.89 9.62
CA ASP A 76 11.95 18.57 8.38
C ASP A 76 12.74 17.69 7.40
N THR A 77 12.47 16.39 7.39
CA THR A 77 12.98 15.47 6.37
C THR A 77 11.89 15.07 5.39
N VAL A 78 12.30 14.56 4.23
CA VAL A 78 11.44 14.00 3.20
C VAL A 78 11.81 12.54 2.95
N ILE A 79 10.83 11.74 2.53
CA ILE A 79 10.97 10.31 2.30
C ILE A 79 10.77 10.03 0.83
N PHE A 80 11.71 9.29 0.24
CA PHE A 80 11.60 8.75 -1.12
C PHE A 80 11.46 7.24 -1.08
N GLU A 81 10.66 6.71 -1.99
CA GLU A 81 10.61 5.28 -2.30
C GLU A 81 11.21 5.05 -3.70
N PHE A 82 12.17 4.14 -3.75
CA PHE A 82 12.94 3.76 -4.93
C PHE A 82 12.79 2.27 -5.21
N GLN A 83 12.92 1.90 -6.49
CA GLN A 83 13.09 0.50 -6.86
C GLN A 83 14.54 0.10 -6.54
N ALA A 84 14.73 -0.86 -5.63
CA ALA A 84 16.07 -1.23 -5.17
C ALA A 84 16.97 -1.75 -6.30
N LYS A 85 16.38 -2.37 -7.33
CA LYS A 85 17.08 -2.90 -8.51
C LYS A 85 17.72 -1.81 -9.40
N ASP A 86 17.31 -0.56 -9.25
CA ASP A 86 17.82 0.55 -10.06
C ASP A 86 19.21 1.01 -9.58
N PHE A 87 19.69 0.48 -8.45
CA PHE A 87 20.91 0.89 -7.78
C PHE A 87 21.74 -0.33 -7.37
N ASP A 88 23.05 -0.29 -7.66
CA ASP A 88 23.98 -1.34 -7.21
C ASP A 88 24.18 -1.25 -5.69
N HIS A 89 24.26 -0.02 -5.17
CA HIS A 89 24.30 0.26 -3.74
C HIS A 89 23.34 1.41 -3.36
N TYR A 90 22.74 1.36 -2.17
CA TYR A 90 21.74 2.37 -1.76
C TYR A 90 22.29 3.81 -1.70
N THR A 91 23.61 3.98 -1.60
CA THR A 91 24.28 5.29 -1.64
C THR A 91 24.21 5.95 -3.01
N ASP A 92 24.05 5.17 -4.08
CA ASP A 92 23.92 5.69 -5.44
C ASP A 92 22.63 6.52 -5.57
N ALA A 93 21.60 6.14 -4.83
CA ALA A 93 20.38 6.93 -4.71
C ALA A 93 20.63 8.28 -4.01
N TYR A 94 21.59 8.39 -3.08
CA TYR A 94 21.96 9.68 -2.49
C TYR A 94 22.62 10.59 -3.51
N GLY A 95 23.56 10.06 -4.29
CA GLY A 95 24.18 10.81 -5.39
C GLY A 95 23.13 11.30 -6.40
N LEU A 96 22.12 10.46 -6.65
CA LEU A 96 21.00 10.81 -7.52
C LEU A 96 20.14 11.93 -6.94
N LEU A 97 19.81 11.87 -5.65
CA LEU A 97 19.07 12.93 -4.94
C LEU A 97 19.83 14.26 -4.99
N VAL A 98 21.14 14.23 -4.73
CA VAL A 98 22.01 15.41 -4.80
C VAL A 98 21.99 16.03 -6.19
N LYS A 99 22.08 15.19 -7.23
CA LYS A 99 22.11 15.64 -8.63
C LYS A 99 20.78 16.20 -9.11
N LYS A 100 19.64 15.64 -8.66
CA LYS A 100 18.31 15.95 -9.20
C LYS A 100 17.54 16.98 -8.39
N ILE A 101 17.67 16.98 -7.07
CA ILE A 101 16.95 17.88 -6.17
C ILE A 101 17.87 19.01 -5.72
N GLY A 102 18.96 18.69 -5.02
CA GLY A 102 19.89 19.66 -4.45
C GLY A 102 20.79 19.03 -3.37
N PRO A 103 21.75 19.79 -2.81
CA PRO A 103 22.68 19.29 -1.79
C PRO A 103 21.96 18.83 -0.52
N LEU A 104 22.48 17.77 0.10
CA LEU A 104 21.98 17.23 1.37
C LEU A 104 22.58 18.01 2.54
N ALA A 105 21.78 18.24 3.58
CA ALA A 105 22.26 18.90 4.80
C ALA A 105 23.23 18.00 5.57
N GLY A 106 24.53 18.25 5.45
CA GLY A 106 25.57 17.36 6.00
C GLY A 106 25.44 15.92 5.45
N ASN A 107 25.47 14.92 6.33
CA ASN A 107 25.19 13.52 5.97
C ASN A 107 23.68 13.21 5.99
N GLY A 108 22.85 14.16 5.54
CA GLY A 108 21.41 14.22 5.78
C GLY A 108 20.56 13.16 5.07
N ALA A 109 21.12 12.03 4.62
CA ALA A 109 20.36 10.93 4.03
C ALA A 109 20.68 9.60 4.71
N ARG A 110 19.65 8.77 4.92
CA ARG A 110 19.79 7.41 5.47
C ARG A 110 18.75 6.45 4.90
N PRO A 111 19.06 5.14 4.79
CA PRO A 111 18.09 4.16 4.34
C PRO A 111 17.22 3.74 5.54
N ILE A 112 15.91 3.91 5.41
CA ILE A 112 14.95 3.53 6.45
C ILE A 112 14.19 2.24 6.13
N SER A 113 14.39 1.67 4.94
CA SER A 113 13.83 0.36 4.55
C SER A 113 14.19 -0.79 5.49
N ARG A 114 15.25 -0.64 6.30
CA ARG A 114 15.67 -1.63 7.32
C ARG A 114 14.74 -1.72 8.52
N TYR A 115 13.93 -0.68 8.78
CA TYR A 115 13.14 -0.53 10.00
C TYR A 115 11.67 -0.90 9.84
N GLY A 116 11.32 -1.70 8.83
CA GLY A 116 9.96 -2.18 8.60
C GLY A 116 9.90 -3.53 7.90
N SER A 117 8.69 -4.05 7.71
CA SER A 117 8.43 -5.27 6.92
C SER A 117 8.39 -4.97 5.42
N ALA A 118 9.36 -4.19 4.91
CA ALA A 118 9.40 -3.85 3.49
C ALA A 118 9.65 -5.13 2.66
N PRO A 119 8.90 -5.37 1.57
CA PRO A 119 9.24 -6.44 0.64
C PRO A 119 10.66 -6.20 0.11
N ARG A 120 11.42 -7.29 -0.13
CA ARG A 120 12.87 -7.30 -0.46
C ARG A 120 13.32 -6.43 -1.66
N GLN A 121 12.43 -5.70 -2.33
CA GLN A 121 12.68 -4.98 -3.59
C GLN A 121 12.50 -3.46 -3.49
N GLU A 122 12.13 -2.92 -2.32
CA GLU A 122 11.89 -1.48 -2.14
C GLU A 122 13.02 -0.83 -1.32
N LEU A 123 13.53 0.31 -1.80
CA LEU A 123 14.51 1.13 -1.10
C LEU A 123 13.84 2.42 -0.65
N ILE A 124 13.71 2.60 0.66
CA ILE A 124 13.11 3.80 1.26
C ILE A 124 14.22 4.63 1.90
N ILE A 125 14.34 5.88 1.48
CA ILE A 125 15.37 6.82 1.93
C ILE A 125 14.71 8.02 2.59
N GLU A 126 15.12 8.31 3.81
CA GLU A 126 14.89 9.60 4.44
C GLU A 126 16.02 10.55 4.05
N ALA A 127 15.68 11.76 3.62
CA ALA A 127 16.63 12.78 3.20
C ALA A 127 16.25 14.16 3.76
N LYS A 128 17.25 14.93 4.16
CA LYS A 128 17.18 16.35 4.51
C LYS A 128 18.05 17.11 3.53
N PHE A 129 17.45 18.01 2.77
CA PHE A 129 18.20 18.88 1.88
C PHE A 129 18.67 20.14 2.62
N GLU A 130 19.77 20.72 2.14
CA GLU A 130 20.15 22.06 2.57
C GLU A 130 19.05 23.03 2.18
N ASP A 131 18.62 23.78 3.17
CA ASP A 131 17.76 24.91 2.98
C ASP A 131 18.60 26.03 2.38
N ALA A 132 18.25 26.50 1.19
CA ALA A 132 18.93 27.67 0.61
C ALA A 132 18.77 28.93 1.51
N SER A 133 17.98 28.86 2.57
CA SER A 133 17.52 29.86 3.56
C SER A 133 18.61 30.57 4.36
N ASN A 134 19.88 30.16 4.34
CA ASN A 134 20.94 30.83 5.11
C ASN A 134 21.29 32.26 4.62
N ASN A 135 20.53 32.82 3.67
CA ASN A 135 20.54 34.24 3.36
C ASN A 135 19.15 34.84 3.61
N ILE A 136 19.09 35.69 4.64
CA ILE A 136 17.92 36.29 5.32
C ILE A 136 17.00 37.17 4.43
N PHE A 137 17.33 37.39 3.15
CA PHE A 137 16.65 38.43 2.35
C PHE A 137 15.49 37.97 1.44
N PHE A 138 15.14 36.67 1.39
CA PHE A 138 14.12 36.14 0.48
C PHE A 138 13.06 35.29 1.20
N PHE A 139 12.44 35.84 2.24
CA PHE A 139 11.46 35.12 3.07
C PHE A 139 10.10 34.88 2.38
N PHE A 140 9.81 35.53 1.24
CA PHE A 140 8.48 35.48 0.61
C PHE A 140 8.33 34.58 -0.63
N PHE A 141 9.41 34.07 -1.23
CA PHE A 141 9.33 33.27 -2.48
C PHE A 141 10.37 32.13 -2.56
N LYS A 142 10.64 31.41 -1.45
CA LYS A 142 11.67 30.37 -1.44
C LYS A 142 11.09 28.96 -1.40
N THR A 143 11.20 28.25 -2.53
CA THR A 143 10.99 26.80 -2.59
C THR A 143 12.19 26.12 -1.93
N SER A 144 12.04 25.67 -0.67
CA SER A 144 13.01 24.75 -0.06
C SER A 144 13.18 23.52 -0.96
N ASN A 145 14.38 22.98 -1.05
CA ASN A 145 14.66 21.75 -1.81
C ASN A 145 13.75 20.59 -1.36
N ASN A 146 13.33 20.57 -0.09
CA ASN A 146 12.31 19.67 0.43
C ASN A 146 10.94 19.88 -0.26
N ILE A 147 10.51 21.13 -0.46
CA ILE A 147 9.24 21.44 -1.15
C ILE A 147 9.32 21.03 -2.62
N LYS A 148 10.47 21.25 -3.26
CA LYS A 148 10.72 20.80 -4.64
C LYS A 148 10.63 19.28 -4.76
N ALA A 149 11.26 18.55 -3.84
CA ALA A 149 11.20 17.09 -3.78
C ALA A 149 9.78 16.54 -3.64
N VAL A 150 8.93 17.22 -2.87
CA VAL A 150 7.53 16.81 -2.63
C VAL A 150 6.62 17.18 -3.81
N LYS A 151 6.68 18.42 -4.30
CA LYS A 151 5.76 18.91 -5.35
C LYS A 151 6.14 18.43 -6.74
N GLU A 152 7.40 18.61 -7.11
CA GLU A 152 7.92 18.36 -8.46
C GLU A 152 8.47 16.94 -8.57
N GLY A 153 9.32 16.56 -7.62
CA GLY A 153 10.09 15.31 -7.70
C GLY A 153 11.07 15.31 -8.88
N PHE A 154 11.38 14.13 -9.42
CA PHE A 154 12.20 13.99 -10.63
C PHE A 154 11.92 12.68 -11.36
N THR A 155 12.36 12.58 -12.61
CA THR A 155 12.29 11.35 -13.40
C THR A 155 13.64 10.64 -13.45
N HIS A 156 13.64 9.31 -13.23
CA HIS A 156 14.79 8.43 -13.44
C HIS A 156 14.31 7.10 -14.03
N GLN A 157 14.95 6.64 -15.10
CA GLN A 157 14.60 5.38 -15.81
C GLN A 157 13.10 5.27 -16.18
N GLY A 158 12.48 6.38 -16.59
CA GLY A 158 11.06 6.43 -16.96
C GLY A 158 10.08 6.42 -15.77
N VAL A 159 10.57 6.38 -14.54
CA VAL A 159 9.78 6.43 -13.30
C VAL A 159 9.87 7.83 -12.70
N VAL A 160 8.73 8.38 -12.28
CA VAL A 160 8.66 9.67 -11.56
C VAL A 160 8.73 9.39 -10.07
N TYR A 161 9.79 9.87 -9.44
CA TYR A 161 10.02 9.76 -8.00
C TYR A 161 9.65 11.08 -7.31
N LYS A 162 8.67 11.02 -6.41
CA LYS A 162 8.23 12.14 -5.57
C LYS A 162 8.38 11.81 -4.10
N ALA A 163 8.75 12.81 -3.31
CA ALA A 163 8.93 12.63 -1.88
C ALA A 163 7.66 12.90 -1.09
N VAL A 164 7.61 12.38 0.13
CA VAL A 164 6.58 12.69 1.13
C VAL A 164 7.24 13.32 2.36
N PRO A 165 6.68 14.38 2.96
CA PRO A 165 7.19 14.93 4.22
C PRO A 165 7.14 13.89 5.35
N ALA A 166 8.23 13.76 6.12
CA ALA A 166 8.30 12.82 7.24
C ALA A 166 7.39 13.18 8.42
N ASN A 167 7.09 14.48 8.57
CA ASN A 167 6.23 15.02 9.63
C ASN A 167 4.77 15.19 9.18
N SER A 168 4.33 14.48 8.13
CA SER A 168 2.92 14.56 7.76
C SER A 168 2.09 13.97 8.90
N ASN A 169 1.54 14.83 9.76
CA ASN A 169 0.45 14.53 10.71
C ASN A 169 -0.84 14.10 10.00
N GLN A 170 -0.77 13.76 8.72
CA GLN A 170 -1.81 13.00 8.07
C GLN A 170 -1.77 11.63 8.73
N GLU A 171 -2.71 11.40 9.65
CA GLU A 171 -3.14 10.05 10.01
C GLU A 171 -3.22 9.28 8.69
N GLY A 172 -2.23 8.42 8.46
CA GLY A 172 -1.86 8.02 7.10
C GLY A 172 -3.10 7.50 6.37
N ASN A 173 -3.30 7.96 5.13
CA ASN A 173 -4.37 7.46 4.27
C ASN A 173 -4.49 5.96 4.48
N ARG A 174 -5.65 5.51 4.95
CA ARG A 174 -5.84 4.13 5.36
C ARG A 174 -6.29 3.39 4.12
N LEU A 175 -5.34 3.18 3.21
CA LEU A 175 -5.60 2.36 2.03
C LEU A 175 -5.75 0.91 2.49
N GLN A 176 -6.92 0.36 2.22
CA GLN A 176 -7.25 -1.03 2.46
C GLN A 176 -7.51 -1.73 1.15
N VAL A 177 -6.96 -2.93 1.00
CA VAL A 177 -7.20 -3.75 -0.18
C VAL A 177 -8.27 -4.78 0.18
N VAL A 178 -9.40 -4.72 -0.51
CA VAL A 178 -10.47 -5.71 -0.44
C VAL A 178 -10.37 -6.60 -1.67
N SER A 179 -10.36 -7.91 -1.46
CA SER A 179 -10.45 -8.89 -2.55
C SER A 179 -11.90 -9.37 -2.66
N LEU A 180 -12.47 -9.24 -3.85
CA LEU A 180 -13.81 -9.69 -4.19
C LEU A 180 -13.69 -10.80 -5.22
N SER A 181 -14.54 -11.82 -5.06
CA SER A 181 -14.56 -13.00 -5.89
C SER A 181 -15.98 -13.32 -6.34
N GLN A 182 -16.12 -14.14 -7.37
CA GLN A 182 -17.41 -14.55 -7.93
C GLN A 182 -18.22 -13.38 -8.53
N LEU A 183 -17.53 -12.34 -9.02
CA LEU A 183 -18.18 -11.30 -9.81
C LEU A 183 -18.61 -11.86 -11.17
N PRO A 184 -19.74 -11.41 -11.74
CA PRO A 184 -20.20 -11.93 -13.02
C PRO A 184 -19.15 -11.69 -14.13
N PRO A 185 -18.70 -12.74 -14.83
CA PRO A 185 -17.54 -12.66 -15.73
C PRO A 185 -17.86 -11.91 -17.04
N TYR A 186 -19.13 -11.68 -17.34
CA TYR A 186 -19.60 -11.02 -18.56
C TYR A 186 -19.67 -9.48 -18.44
N LEU A 187 -19.38 -8.90 -17.26
CA LEU A 187 -19.42 -7.46 -17.08
C LEU A 187 -18.24 -6.76 -17.77
N SER A 188 -18.54 -5.65 -18.44
CA SER A 188 -17.54 -4.75 -19.01
C SER A 188 -16.66 -4.10 -17.93
N ASN A 189 -15.57 -3.45 -18.33
CA ASN A 189 -14.73 -2.71 -17.38
C ASN A 189 -15.52 -1.54 -16.78
N GLU A 190 -16.30 -0.86 -17.60
CA GLU A 190 -17.10 0.31 -17.24
C GLU A 190 -18.16 -0.05 -16.20
N GLU A 191 -18.93 -1.10 -16.44
CA GLU A 191 -19.95 -1.60 -15.51
C GLU A 191 -19.34 -2.06 -14.17
N LEU A 192 -18.17 -2.70 -14.21
CA LEU A 192 -17.47 -3.11 -12.98
C LEU A 192 -16.98 -1.91 -12.20
N VAL A 193 -16.41 -0.90 -12.87
CA VAL A 193 -15.93 0.32 -12.20
C VAL A 193 -17.11 1.06 -11.58
N GLU A 194 -18.17 1.31 -12.33
CA GLU A 194 -19.37 2.01 -11.84
C GLU A 194 -20.02 1.25 -10.68
N GLY A 195 -20.23 -0.06 -10.84
CA GLY A 195 -20.85 -0.92 -9.83
C GLY A 195 -20.03 -0.98 -8.54
N LEU A 196 -18.70 -1.15 -8.64
CA LEU A 196 -17.82 -1.21 -7.47
C LEU A 196 -17.68 0.14 -6.78
N CYS A 197 -17.52 1.24 -7.53
CA CYS A 197 -17.49 2.59 -6.99
C CYS A 197 -18.79 2.93 -6.25
N THR A 198 -19.93 2.56 -6.81
CA THR A 198 -21.25 2.81 -6.18
C THR A 198 -21.47 1.94 -4.95
N SER A 199 -21.12 0.65 -5.02
CA SER A 199 -21.40 -0.30 -3.95
C SER A 199 -20.47 -0.12 -2.75
N LEU A 200 -19.20 0.19 -3.01
CA LEU A 200 -18.18 0.29 -1.96
C LEU A 200 -18.07 1.69 -1.35
N ARG A 201 -18.82 2.68 -1.85
CA ARG A 201 -18.81 4.08 -1.35
C ARG A 201 -19.05 4.21 0.15
N TYR A 202 -19.76 3.27 0.75
CA TYR A 202 -20.08 3.27 2.18
C TYR A 202 -18.92 2.81 3.07
N PHE A 203 -17.91 2.17 2.48
CA PHE A 203 -16.73 1.65 3.19
C PHE A 203 -15.48 2.51 2.96
N GLY A 204 -15.52 3.42 1.99
CA GLY A 204 -14.43 4.33 1.67
C GLY A 204 -14.49 4.82 0.23
N VAL A 205 -13.54 5.66 -0.15
CA VAL A 205 -13.39 6.13 -1.53
C VAL A 205 -12.59 5.11 -2.34
N VAL A 206 -13.20 4.54 -3.38
CA VAL A 206 -12.50 3.64 -4.30
C VAL A 206 -11.37 4.40 -5.00
N SER A 207 -10.13 3.97 -4.78
CA SER A 207 -8.93 4.61 -5.32
C SER A 207 -8.28 3.80 -6.45
N ARG A 208 -8.40 2.46 -6.44
CA ARG A 208 -7.92 1.61 -7.53
C ARG A 208 -8.74 0.33 -7.62
N ILE A 209 -8.96 -0.14 -8.85
CA ILE A 209 -9.55 -1.44 -9.13
C ILE A 209 -8.62 -2.23 -10.05
N ARG A 210 -8.24 -3.45 -9.64
CA ARG A 210 -7.46 -4.41 -10.42
C ARG A 210 -8.29 -5.66 -10.68
N LYS A 211 -8.47 -6.01 -11.94
CA LYS A 211 -9.00 -7.34 -12.28
C LYS A 211 -7.91 -8.37 -12.08
N THR A 212 -8.31 -9.61 -11.85
CA THR A 212 -7.46 -10.77 -12.02
C THR A 212 -7.92 -11.49 -13.27
N THR A 213 -7.04 -11.60 -14.24
CA THR A 213 -7.29 -12.29 -15.51
C THR A 213 -6.33 -13.46 -15.65
N ASN A 214 -6.83 -14.52 -16.27
CA ASN A 214 -6.04 -15.69 -16.61
C ASN A 214 -6.02 -15.83 -18.12
N ARG A 215 -4.84 -15.64 -18.73
CA ARG A 215 -4.68 -15.65 -20.20
C ARG A 215 -5.69 -14.73 -20.90
N GLY A 216 -5.93 -13.54 -20.32
CA GLY A 216 -6.89 -12.56 -20.83
C GLY A 216 -8.36 -12.78 -20.45
N TYR A 217 -8.72 -13.91 -19.82
CA TYR A 217 -10.09 -14.18 -19.39
C TYR A 217 -10.33 -13.69 -17.96
N PHE A 218 -11.44 -12.98 -17.75
CA PHE A 218 -11.88 -12.54 -16.43
C PHE A 218 -12.74 -13.62 -15.77
N GLU A 219 -12.31 -14.09 -14.61
CA GLU A 219 -12.96 -15.21 -13.88
C GLU A 219 -13.71 -14.74 -12.63
N GLY A 220 -13.99 -13.44 -12.51
CA GLY A 220 -14.80 -12.88 -11.43
C GLY A 220 -14.01 -12.43 -10.20
N ASP A 221 -12.68 -12.37 -10.27
CA ASP A 221 -11.81 -11.95 -9.17
C ASP A 221 -11.26 -10.54 -9.37
N VAL A 222 -11.51 -9.65 -8.40
CA VAL A 222 -11.09 -8.25 -8.40
C VAL A 222 -10.48 -7.87 -7.07
N SER A 223 -9.42 -7.06 -7.10
CA SER A 223 -8.87 -6.38 -5.95
C SER A 223 -9.21 -4.89 -6.01
N VAL A 224 -9.86 -4.38 -4.98
CA VAL A 224 -10.24 -2.96 -4.84
C VAL A 224 -9.44 -2.33 -3.72
N THR A 225 -8.77 -1.23 -4.00
CA THR A 225 -8.15 -0.38 -2.98
C THR A 225 -9.12 0.72 -2.58
N LEU A 226 -9.51 0.72 -1.31
CA LEU A 226 -10.36 1.72 -0.68
C LEU A 226 -9.51 2.65 0.17
N ASP A 227 -9.79 3.94 0.09
CA ASP A 227 -9.29 4.92 1.03
C ASP A 227 -10.36 5.15 2.10
N THR A 228 -10.05 4.81 3.35
CA THR A 228 -11.02 4.82 4.46
C THR A 228 -10.79 5.96 5.45
N THR A 229 -9.99 6.97 5.08
CA THR A 229 -9.88 8.23 5.83
C THR A 229 -11.08 9.14 5.62
#